data_AF-A0A926XVL6-F1
#
_entry.id   AF-A0A926XVL6-F1
#
_cell.length_a   1.000
_cell.length_b   1.000
_cell.length_c   1.000
_cell.angle_alpha   90.00
_cell.angle_beta   90.00
_cell.angle_gamma   90.00
#
_symmetry.space_group_name_H-M   'P 1'
#
loop_
_entity.id
_entity.type
_entity.pdbx_description
1 polymer ?
#
loop_
_entity_poly.entity_id
_entity_poly.type
_entity_poly.pdbx_seq_one_letter_code
_entity_poly.pdbx_strand_id
1 'polypeptide(L)'
;MSTSQAVSSETTTPVSLTSRPISQVERIKTIGIVRGVALLGILLTNIPIFGRAFALENEPLLRPGSTDYNVYGVMTIFFEGKMRALFSMLFGAGILIFTTRKEEANPGSAADFLYRRLLWMVLFGVIHEYVLMWVGDILFDYAICALFLFPFRNLKPRQLLICSLICLSINALKRERQQLEFRSQYEQYQQAVAVEKAHQKLTAEQKKDKEAWEKVIKESKPDMNAVV
;
A
#
# COMPACT_ATOMS: atom_id res chain seq x y z
N MET A 1 -25.10 71.26 -36.69
CA MET A 1 -24.17 70.19 -37.15
C MET A 1 -24.05 69.20 -36.01
N SER A 2 -24.53 67.99 -36.28
CA SER A 2 -24.69 66.88 -35.34
C SER A 2 -23.45 65.99 -35.43
N THR A 3 -22.86 65.62 -34.30
CA THR A 3 -22.10 64.36 -34.19
C THR A 3 -22.05 63.92 -32.73
N SER A 4 -23.12 63.22 -32.36
CA SER A 4 -23.15 62.27 -31.24
C SER A 4 -22.19 61.12 -31.58
N GLN A 5 -21.12 60.95 -30.80
CA GLN A 5 -20.34 59.71 -30.82
C GLN A 5 -20.86 58.80 -29.70
N ALA A 6 -21.52 57.73 -30.13
CA ALA A 6 -22.10 56.71 -29.30
C ALA A 6 -21.01 55.97 -28.51
N VAL A 7 -21.23 55.87 -27.20
CA VAL A 7 -20.56 54.93 -26.31
C VAL A 7 -20.94 53.52 -26.78
N SER A 8 -20.01 52.84 -27.44
CA SER A 8 -20.14 51.43 -27.77
C SER A 8 -19.92 50.61 -26.50
N SER A 9 -21.01 50.09 -25.96
CA SER A 9 -21.04 49.11 -24.88
C SER A 9 -20.37 47.80 -25.33
N GLU A 10 -19.13 47.57 -24.89
CA GLU A 10 -18.49 46.27 -25.00
C GLU A 10 -19.30 45.25 -24.19
N THR A 11 -19.98 44.39 -24.94
CA THR A 11 -20.69 43.22 -24.42
C THR A 11 -19.66 42.29 -23.82
N THR A 12 -19.58 42.23 -22.49
CA THR A 12 -18.81 41.21 -21.77
C THR A 12 -19.48 39.86 -22.00
N THR A 13 -19.04 39.15 -23.03
CA THR A 13 -19.37 37.74 -23.21
C THR A 13 -18.92 36.98 -21.97
N PRO A 14 -19.79 36.20 -21.30
CA PRO A 14 -19.38 35.40 -20.15
C PRO A 14 -18.37 34.36 -20.63
N VAL A 15 -17.16 34.41 -20.08
CA VAL A 15 -16.11 33.42 -20.33
C VAL A 15 -16.64 32.07 -19.82
N SER A 16 -17.13 31.25 -20.75
CA SER A 16 -17.47 29.85 -20.49
C SER A 16 -16.19 29.13 -20.02
N LEU A 17 -16.11 28.83 -18.71
CA LEU A 17 -15.07 28.00 -18.11
C LEU A 17 -15.28 26.54 -18.51
N THR A 18 -15.10 26.25 -19.78
CA THR A 18 -15.08 24.88 -20.28
C THR A 18 -13.89 24.18 -19.62
N SER A 19 -14.16 23.15 -18.80
CA SER A 19 -13.13 22.38 -18.09
C SER A 19 -12.22 21.72 -19.13
N ARG A 20 -11.14 22.39 -19.52
CA ARG A 20 -10.19 21.81 -20.47
C ARG A 20 -9.42 20.69 -19.76
N PRO A 21 -9.26 19.52 -20.40
CA PRO A 21 -8.34 18.53 -19.90
C PRO A 21 -6.94 19.15 -19.81
N ILE A 22 -6.29 18.90 -18.68
CA ILE A 22 -4.96 19.41 -18.34
C ILE A 22 -4.02 19.23 -19.54
N SER A 23 -3.43 20.32 -20.05
CA SER A 23 -2.46 20.21 -21.14
C SER A 23 -1.25 19.41 -20.64
N GLN A 24 -0.66 18.58 -21.52
CA GLN A 24 0.46 17.71 -21.16
C GLN A 24 1.69 18.51 -20.66
N VAL A 25 1.77 19.80 -21.04
CA VAL A 25 2.80 20.78 -20.65
C VAL A 25 2.63 21.24 -19.20
N GLU A 26 1.41 21.25 -18.67
CA GLU A 26 1.10 21.67 -17.31
C GLU A 26 1.35 20.55 -16.28
N ARG A 27 1.60 19.32 -16.74
CA ARG A 27 1.87 18.16 -15.88
C ARG A 27 3.36 18.12 -15.56
N ILE A 28 3.70 18.02 -14.27
CA ILE A 28 5.09 17.86 -13.83
C ILE A 28 5.62 16.53 -14.38
N LYS A 29 6.34 16.60 -15.51
CA LYS A 29 6.80 15.44 -16.29
C LYS A 29 7.63 14.48 -15.44
N THR A 30 8.46 15.02 -14.55
CA THR A 30 9.30 14.26 -13.62
C THR A 30 8.49 13.35 -12.70
N ILE A 31 7.36 13.82 -12.13
CA ILE A 31 6.51 13.00 -11.27
C ILE A 31 5.91 11.82 -12.05
N GLY A 32 5.54 12.04 -13.32
CA GLY A 32 5.04 10.97 -14.18
C GLY A 32 6.09 9.89 -14.45
N ILE A 33 7.32 10.29 -14.75
CA ILE A 33 8.44 9.37 -15.02
C ILE A 33 8.76 8.54 -13.78
N VAL A 34 8.89 9.19 -12.62
CA VAL A 34 9.23 8.50 -11.36
C VAL A 34 8.12 7.53 -10.95
N ARG A 35 6.84 7.86 -11.18
CA ARG A 35 5.73 6.90 -10.99
C ARG A 35 5.86 5.69 -11.90
N GLY A 36 6.20 5.89 -13.18
CA GLY A 36 6.41 4.81 -14.13
C GLY A 36 7.55 3.88 -13.68
N VAL A 37 8.68 4.44 -13.24
CA VAL A 37 9.80 3.66 -12.70
C VAL A 37 9.40 2.89 -11.44
N ALA A 38 8.65 3.51 -10.53
CA ALA A 38 8.14 2.83 -9.34
C ALA A 38 7.22 1.65 -9.70
N LEU A 39 6.33 1.83 -10.69
CA LEU A 39 5.44 0.77 -11.17
C LEU A 39 6.21 -0.40 -11.82
N LEU A 40 7.24 -0.11 -12.62
CA LEU A 40 8.13 -1.14 -13.18
C LEU A 40 8.86 -1.91 -12.08
N GLY A 41 9.29 -1.23 -11.02
CA GLY A 41 9.90 -1.86 -9.86
C GLY A 41 8.93 -2.76 -9.07
N ILE A 42 7.67 -2.35 -8.91
CA ILE A 42 6.62 -3.17 -8.30
C ILE A 42 6.32 -4.39 -9.17
N LEU A 43 6.29 -4.23 -10.50
CA LEU A 43 6.13 -5.33 -11.43
C LEU A 43 7.25 -6.37 -11.26
N LEU A 44 8.51 -5.91 -11.17
CA LEU A 44 9.66 -6.79 -10.98
C LEU A 44 9.55 -7.64 -9.72
N THR A 45 9.05 -7.07 -8.62
CA THR A 45 8.85 -7.82 -7.36
C THR A 45 7.67 -8.80 -7.43
N ASN A 46 6.72 -8.57 -8.33
CA ASN A 46 5.57 -9.46 -8.50
C ASN A 46 5.86 -10.65 -9.41
N ILE A 47 6.85 -10.57 -10.31
CA ILE A 47 7.19 -11.67 -11.23
C ILE A 47 7.46 -12.99 -10.48
N PRO A 48 8.32 -13.03 -9.43
CA PRO A 48 8.55 -14.26 -8.67
C PRO A 48 7.28 -14.78 -7.98
N ILE A 49 6.41 -13.89 -7.52
CA ILE A 49 5.15 -14.21 -6.83
C ILE A 49 4.17 -14.89 -7.79
N PHE A 50 4.14 -14.48 -9.06
CA PHE A 50 3.33 -15.14 -10.09
C PHE A 50 3.97 -16.42 -10.65
N GLY A 51 5.29 -16.47 -10.70
CA GLY A 51 6.04 -17.57 -11.30
C GLY A 51 6.25 -18.78 -10.39
N ARG A 52 6.00 -18.64 -9.08
CA ARG A 52 6.24 -19.69 -8.07
C ARG A 52 5.03 -19.83 -7.15
N ALA A 53 4.87 -21.00 -6.54
CA ALA A 53 3.89 -21.18 -5.46
C ALA A 53 4.26 -20.27 -4.28
N PHE A 54 3.27 -19.62 -3.68
CA PHE A 54 3.45 -18.69 -2.55
C PHE A 54 4.22 -19.33 -1.38
N ALA A 55 4.00 -20.64 -1.14
CA ALA A 55 4.71 -21.41 -0.12
C ALA A 55 6.23 -21.53 -0.34
N LEU A 56 6.72 -21.26 -1.56
CA LEU A 56 8.12 -21.34 -1.95
C LEU A 56 8.81 -19.97 -2.01
N GLU A 57 8.14 -18.89 -1.59
CA GLU A 57 8.69 -17.53 -1.63
C GLU A 57 10.04 -17.42 -0.90
N ASN A 58 10.15 -18.09 0.26
CA ASN A 58 11.35 -18.08 1.09
C ASN A 58 12.37 -19.18 0.75
N GLU A 59 12.12 -19.99 -0.27
CA GLU A 59 13.00 -21.10 -0.64
C GLU A 59 14.44 -20.64 -1.00
N PRO A 60 14.66 -19.50 -1.69
CA PRO A 60 16.02 -19.00 -1.94
C PRO A 60 16.84 -18.78 -0.67
N LEU A 61 16.21 -18.43 0.45
CA LEU A 61 16.88 -18.22 1.75
C LEU A 61 17.47 -19.52 2.32
N LEU A 62 16.98 -20.68 1.89
CA LEU A 62 17.46 -21.99 2.32
C LEU A 62 18.76 -22.42 1.61
N ARG A 63 19.17 -21.68 0.57
CA ARG A 63 20.35 -22.00 -0.26
C ARG A 63 21.32 -20.81 -0.35
N PRO A 64 21.94 -20.40 0.77
CA PRO A 64 22.87 -19.28 0.79
C PRO A 64 24.03 -19.51 -0.18
N GLY A 65 24.39 -18.47 -0.95
CA GLY A 65 25.46 -18.51 -1.94
C GLY A 65 25.07 -19.01 -3.33
N SER A 66 23.83 -19.49 -3.53
CA SER A 66 23.29 -19.78 -4.86
C SER A 66 23.03 -18.50 -5.68
N THR A 67 22.98 -18.61 -7.01
CA THR A 67 22.57 -17.50 -7.88
C THR A 67 21.18 -16.98 -7.50
N ASP A 68 20.26 -17.88 -7.18
CA ASP A 68 18.89 -17.53 -6.76
C ASP A 68 18.88 -16.73 -5.46
N TYR A 69 19.72 -17.08 -4.47
CA TYR A 69 19.88 -16.33 -3.23
C TYR A 69 20.38 -14.90 -3.49
N ASN A 70 21.38 -14.74 -4.38
CA ASN A 70 21.93 -13.43 -4.70
C ASN A 70 20.91 -12.54 -5.44
N VAL A 71 20.17 -13.12 -6.40
CA VAL A 71 19.11 -12.40 -7.12
C VAL A 71 17.98 -12.01 -6.17
N TYR A 72 17.55 -12.93 -5.30
CA TYR A 72 16.56 -12.66 -4.26
C TYR A 72 17.03 -11.53 -3.34
N GLY A 73 18.28 -11.59 -2.87
CA GLY A 73 18.87 -10.54 -2.05
C GLY A 73 18.86 -9.17 -2.71
N VAL A 74 19.24 -9.08 -4.00
CA VAL A 74 19.19 -7.81 -4.76
C VAL A 74 17.74 -7.32 -4.91
N MET A 75 16.79 -8.20 -5.24
CA MET A 75 15.38 -7.84 -5.36
C MET A 75 14.81 -7.29 -4.05
N THR A 76 15.05 -7.98 -2.93
CA THR A 76 14.60 -7.57 -1.60
C THR A 76 15.29 -6.28 -1.14
N ILE A 77 16.60 -6.14 -1.37
CA ILE A 77 17.36 -4.97 -0.91
C ILE A 77 17.07 -3.73 -1.75
N PHE A 78 16.74 -3.80 -3.02
CA PHE A 78 16.57 -2.60 -3.87
C PHE A 78 15.13 -2.31 -4.26
N PHE A 79 14.30 -3.32 -4.47
CA PHE A 79 12.98 -3.15 -5.07
C PHE A 79 11.87 -3.36 -4.06
N GLU A 80 11.95 -4.45 -3.29
CA GLU A 80 10.90 -4.84 -2.36
C GLU A 80 10.66 -3.76 -1.31
N GLY A 81 9.39 -3.37 -1.16
CA GLY A 81 8.96 -2.30 -0.26
C GLY A 81 9.32 -0.88 -0.71
N LYS A 82 10.54 -0.65 -1.22
CA LYS A 82 11.01 0.68 -1.65
C LYS A 82 10.24 1.24 -2.83
N MET A 83 9.96 0.42 -3.83
CA MET A 83 9.19 0.86 -5.01
C MET A 83 7.73 1.20 -4.63
N ARG A 84 7.14 0.42 -3.71
CA ARG A 84 5.83 0.73 -3.10
C ARG A 84 5.88 2.04 -2.31
N ALA A 85 6.89 2.24 -1.47
CA ALA A 85 7.05 3.47 -0.69
C ALA A 85 7.21 4.72 -1.58
N LEU A 86 7.99 4.63 -2.65
CA LEU A 86 8.15 5.68 -3.65
C LEU A 86 6.80 5.98 -4.33
N PHE A 87 6.09 4.94 -4.76
CA PHE A 87 4.76 5.09 -5.36
C PHE A 87 3.76 5.75 -4.38
N SER A 88 3.70 5.33 -3.11
CA SER A 88 2.90 5.97 -2.05
C SER A 88 3.19 7.45 -1.88
N MET A 89 4.46 7.82 -1.81
CA MET A 89 4.87 9.22 -1.65
C MET A 89 4.41 10.07 -2.83
N LEU A 90 4.61 9.57 -4.06
CA LEU A 90 4.21 10.28 -5.27
C LEU A 90 2.70 10.31 -5.46
N PHE A 91 1.98 9.30 -4.97
CA PHE A 91 0.53 9.28 -4.95
C PHE A 91 -0.01 10.37 -4.01
N GLY A 92 0.49 10.46 -2.76
CA GLY A 92 0.13 11.51 -1.82
C GLY A 92 0.46 12.92 -2.32
N ALA A 93 1.66 13.13 -2.87
CA ALA A 93 2.03 14.39 -3.52
C ALA A 93 1.09 14.72 -4.70
N GLY A 94 0.66 13.69 -5.43
CA GLY A 94 -0.32 13.81 -6.50
C GLY A 94 -1.67 14.33 -6.04
N ILE A 95 -2.15 13.85 -4.89
CA ILE A 95 -3.41 14.31 -4.28
C ILE A 95 -3.28 15.78 -3.89
N LEU A 96 -2.19 16.19 -3.24
CA LEU A 96 -1.98 17.58 -2.84
C LEU A 96 -1.96 18.53 -4.06
N ILE A 97 -1.16 18.20 -5.08
CA ILE A 97 -1.09 19.01 -6.31
C ILE A 97 -2.46 19.06 -7.00
N PHE A 98 -3.18 17.95 -7.04
CA PHE A 98 -4.51 17.87 -7.62
C PHE A 98 -5.52 18.75 -6.86
N THR A 99 -5.55 18.66 -5.53
CA THR A 99 -6.48 19.45 -4.72
C THR A 99 -6.15 20.92 -4.78
N THR A 100 -4.88 21.32 -4.71
CA THR A 100 -4.48 22.74 -4.78
C THR A 100 -4.92 23.36 -6.10
N ARG A 101 -4.63 22.70 -7.23
CA ARG A 101 -5.04 23.18 -8.56
C ARG A 101 -6.56 23.24 -8.72
N LYS A 102 -7.29 22.29 -8.14
CA LYS A 102 -8.75 22.26 -8.21
C LYS A 102 -9.38 23.36 -7.35
N GLU A 103 -8.83 23.63 -6.17
CA GLU A 103 -9.26 24.76 -5.33
C GLU A 103 -8.97 26.11 -6.02
N GLU A 104 -7.81 26.25 -6.68
CA GLU A 104 -7.46 27.46 -7.45
C GLU A 104 -8.43 27.69 -8.63
N ALA A 105 -8.81 26.62 -9.33
CA ALA A 105 -9.71 26.70 -10.48
C ALA A 105 -11.19 26.88 -10.08
N ASN A 106 -11.64 26.23 -9.01
CA ASN A 106 -13.01 26.32 -8.51
C ASN A 106 -13.06 26.01 -6.99
N PRO A 107 -13.07 27.07 -6.14
CA PRO A 107 -13.05 26.93 -4.69
C PRO A 107 -14.20 26.06 -4.16
N GLY A 108 -13.89 25.10 -3.29
CA GLY A 108 -14.86 24.20 -2.66
C GLY A 108 -15.18 22.95 -3.48
N SER A 109 -14.78 22.87 -4.75
CA SER A 109 -15.04 21.70 -5.60
C SER A 109 -14.03 20.56 -5.45
N ALA A 110 -12.85 20.82 -4.87
CA ALA A 110 -11.75 19.86 -4.88
C ALA A 110 -12.04 18.57 -4.09
N ALA A 111 -12.86 18.68 -3.03
CA ALA A 111 -13.31 17.53 -2.25
C ALA A 111 -14.09 16.55 -3.14
N ASP A 112 -15.13 17.03 -3.81
CA ASP A 112 -16.02 16.21 -4.66
C ASP A 112 -15.23 15.49 -5.77
N PHE A 113 -14.37 16.23 -6.48
CA PHE A 113 -13.53 15.65 -7.52
C PHE A 113 -12.54 14.61 -6.99
N LEU A 114 -11.96 14.82 -5.81
CA LEU A 114 -11.06 13.85 -5.19
C LEU A 114 -11.83 12.59 -4.79
N TYR A 115 -12.94 12.73 -4.07
CA TYR A 115 -13.72 11.58 -3.61
C TYR A 115 -14.27 10.77 -4.78
N ARG A 116 -14.75 11.40 -5.85
CA ARG A 116 -15.18 10.67 -7.06
C ARG A 116 -14.04 9.86 -7.68
N ARG A 117 -12.83 10.41 -7.72
CA ARG A 117 -11.64 9.69 -8.19
C ARG A 117 -11.29 8.53 -7.26
N LEU A 118 -11.35 8.73 -5.94
CA LEU A 118 -11.08 7.70 -4.96
C LEU A 118 -12.11 6.58 -5.00
N LEU A 119 -13.39 6.89 -5.23
CA LEU A 119 -14.45 5.88 -5.39
C LEU A 119 -14.19 4.95 -6.58
N TRP A 120 -13.75 5.48 -7.72
CA TRP A 120 -13.31 4.64 -8.83
C TRP A 120 -12.12 3.76 -8.45
N MET A 121 -11.18 4.30 -7.68
CA MET A 121 -10.01 3.54 -7.23
C MET A 121 -10.38 2.43 -6.25
N VAL A 122 -11.32 2.69 -5.33
CA VAL A 122 -11.92 1.67 -4.45
C VAL A 122 -12.61 0.60 -5.30
N LEU A 123 -13.43 0.99 -6.28
CA LEU A 123 -14.15 0.03 -7.12
C LEU A 123 -13.18 -0.90 -7.86
N PHE A 124 -12.16 -0.35 -8.51
CA PHE A 124 -11.15 -1.17 -9.19
C PHE A 124 -10.33 -2.00 -8.20
N GLY A 125 -10.01 -1.47 -7.02
CA GLY A 125 -9.33 -2.21 -5.96
C GLY A 125 -10.15 -3.39 -5.46
N VAL A 126 -11.45 -3.20 -5.19
CA VAL A 126 -12.35 -4.28 -4.76
C VAL A 126 -12.48 -5.35 -5.83
N ILE A 127 -12.63 -4.97 -7.10
CA ILE A 127 -12.66 -5.94 -8.20
C ILE A 127 -11.33 -6.71 -8.25
N HIS A 128 -10.20 -6.03 -8.10
CA HIS A 128 -8.89 -6.67 -8.19
C HIS A 128 -8.58 -7.58 -6.99
N GLU A 129 -8.88 -7.14 -5.76
CA GLU A 129 -8.64 -7.92 -4.54
C GLU A 129 -9.63 -9.08 -4.41
N TYR A 130 -10.93 -8.83 -4.55
CA TYR A 130 -11.97 -9.82 -4.25
C TYR A 130 -12.42 -10.65 -5.45
N VAL A 131 -12.45 -10.07 -6.66
CA VAL A 131 -12.89 -10.81 -7.87
C VAL A 131 -11.70 -11.52 -8.52
N LEU A 132 -10.53 -10.87 -8.58
CA LEU A 132 -9.31 -11.50 -9.13
C LEU A 132 -8.49 -12.24 -8.07
N MET A 133 -8.93 -12.24 -6.80
CA MET A 133 -8.31 -12.93 -5.66
C MET A 133 -6.80 -12.61 -5.51
N TRP A 134 -6.41 -11.37 -5.80
CA TRP A 134 -5.01 -10.96 -5.70
C TRP A 134 -4.68 -10.43 -4.30
N VAL A 135 -3.81 -11.14 -3.59
CA VAL A 135 -3.40 -10.83 -2.20
C VAL A 135 -2.53 -9.57 -2.09
N GLY A 136 -1.91 -9.13 -3.19
CA GLY A 136 -0.99 -7.98 -3.21
C GLY A 136 -1.60 -6.70 -3.76
N ASP A 137 -2.91 -6.47 -3.60
CA ASP A 137 -3.55 -5.28 -4.17
C ASP A 137 -3.05 -4.00 -3.50
N ILE A 138 -2.64 -3.02 -4.31
CA ILE A 138 -2.19 -1.71 -3.82
C ILE A 138 -3.24 -0.63 -4.08
N LEU A 139 -4.28 -0.91 -4.87
CA LEU A 139 -5.22 0.11 -5.30
C LEU A 139 -6.23 0.41 -4.19
N PHE A 140 -6.78 -0.64 -3.60
CA PHE A 140 -7.75 -0.58 -2.51
C PHE A 140 -7.13 0.10 -1.29
N ASP A 141 -5.98 -0.39 -0.81
CA ASP A 141 -5.26 0.17 0.34
C ASP A 141 -5.02 1.67 0.19
N TYR A 142 -4.55 2.09 -0.98
CA TYR A 142 -4.25 3.49 -1.24
C TYR A 142 -5.52 4.34 -1.31
N ALA A 143 -6.61 3.78 -1.82
CA ALA A 143 -7.88 4.49 -1.91
C ALA A 143 -8.43 4.74 -0.51
N ILE A 144 -8.43 3.73 0.34
CA ILE A 144 -8.84 3.86 1.74
C ILE A 144 -7.96 4.88 2.47
N CYS A 145 -6.63 4.78 2.34
CA CYS A 145 -5.72 5.75 2.96
C CYS A 145 -5.98 7.19 2.47
N ALA A 146 -6.25 7.37 1.18
CA ALA A 146 -6.52 8.68 0.60
C ALA A 146 -7.85 9.29 1.03
N LEU A 147 -8.87 8.49 1.36
CA LEU A 147 -10.13 8.99 1.90
C LEU A 147 -9.87 9.75 3.21
N PHE A 148 -8.96 9.23 4.04
CA PHE A 148 -8.57 9.89 5.28
C PHE A 148 -7.59 11.04 5.06
N LEU A 149 -6.93 11.15 3.91
CA LEU A 149 -5.87 12.14 3.67
C LEU A 149 -6.40 13.56 3.45
N PHE A 150 -7.63 13.71 2.95
CA PHE A 150 -8.23 15.01 2.64
C PHE A 150 -8.19 16.01 3.81
N PRO A 151 -8.60 15.67 5.05
CA PRO A 151 -8.49 16.60 6.19
C PRO A 151 -7.05 16.96 6.58
N PHE A 152 -6.06 16.08 6.31
CA PHE A 152 -4.66 16.32 6.66
C PHE A 152 -3.95 17.28 5.69
N ARG A 153 -4.58 17.61 4.55
CA ARG A 153 -3.98 18.45 3.50
C ARG A 153 -3.57 19.86 3.98
N ASN A 154 -4.26 20.39 4.99
CA ASN A 154 -4.04 21.73 5.53
C ASN A 154 -3.08 21.75 6.73
N LEU A 155 -2.58 20.60 7.16
CA LEU A 155 -1.66 20.52 8.30
C LEU A 155 -0.26 21.00 7.91
N LYS A 156 0.46 21.55 8.91
CA LYS A 156 1.85 21.96 8.71
C LYS A 156 2.72 20.73 8.46
N PRO A 157 3.81 20.83 7.67
CA PRO A 157 4.72 19.70 7.43
C PRO A 157 5.24 19.03 8.70
N ARG A 158 5.49 19.80 9.76
CA ARG A 158 5.90 19.27 11.07
C ARG A 158 4.84 18.35 11.71
N GLN A 159 3.56 18.69 11.57
CA GLN A 159 2.46 17.86 12.12
C GLN A 159 2.35 16.55 11.34
N LEU A 160 2.48 16.60 10.01
CA LEU A 160 2.47 15.40 9.17
C LEU A 160 3.63 14.46 9.51
N LEU A 161 4.83 14.99 9.79
CA LEU A 161 5.96 14.20 10.24
C LEU A 161 5.71 13.52 11.60
N ILE A 162 5.11 14.25 12.55
CA ILE A 162 4.74 13.67 13.86
C ILE A 162 3.71 12.55 13.69
N CYS A 163 2.65 12.77 12.90
CA CYS A 163 1.66 11.74 12.61
C CYS A 163 2.30 10.50 11.97
N SER A 164 3.21 10.70 11.00
CA SER A 164 3.96 9.62 10.37
C SER A 164 4.80 8.83 11.38
N LEU A 165 5.53 9.52 12.27
CA LEU A 165 6.34 8.88 13.31
C LEU A 165 5.47 8.09 14.28
N ILE A 166 4.34 8.65 14.73
CA ILE A 166 3.38 7.95 15.59
C ILE A 166 2.86 6.67 14.92
N CYS A 167 2.43 6.76 13.66
CA CYS A 167 1.95 5.60 12.90
C CYS A 167 3.05 4.53 12.74
N LEU A 168 4.29 4.94 12.46
CA LEU A 168 5.43 4.02 12.35
C LEU A 168 5.74 3.36 13.69
N SER A 169 5.74 4.13 14.80
CA SER A 169 5.98 3.60 16.14
C SER A 169 4.91 2.60 16.56
N ILE A 170 3.62 2.89 16.31
CA ILE A 170 2.52 1.96 16.60
C ILE A 170 2.69 0.67 15.80
N ASN A 171 2.99 0.77 14.50
CA ASN A 171 3.22 -0.41 13.67
C ASN A 171 4.45 -1.22 14.11
N ALA A 172 5.55 -0.55 14.46
CA ALA A 172 6.75 -1.20 14.95
C ALA A 172 6.50 -1.96 16.26
N LEU A 173 5.83 -1.32 17.23
CA LEU A 173 5.48 -1.95 18.51
C LEU A 173 4.51 -3.13 18.33
N LYS A 174 3.50 -2.99 17.47
CA LYS A 174 2.57 -4.08 17.16
C LYS A 174 3.31 -5.27 16.55
N ARG A 175 4.23 -5.00 15.61
CA ARG A 175 5.02 -6.03 14.93
C ARG A 175 5.98 -6.73 15.89
N GLU A 176 6.67 -5.98 16.74
CA GLU A 176 7.57 -6.52 17.76
C GLU A 176 6.80 -7.37 18.77
N ARG A 177 5.67 -6.87 19.27
CA ARG A 177 4.81 -7.62 20.20
C ARG A 177 4.32 -8.93 19.59
N GLN A 178 3.76 -8.88 18.37
CA GLN A 178 3.29 -10.08 17.68
C GLN A 178 4.43 -11.09 17.47
N GLN A 179 5.65 -10.61 17.18
CA GLN A 179 6.81 -11.47 16.99
C GLN A 179 7.30 -12.09 18.30
N LEU A 180 7.25 -11.37 19.42
CA LEU A 180 7.57 -11.89 20.74
C LEU A 180 6.54 -12.93 21.20
N GLU A 181 5.25 -12.67 21.00
CA GLU A 181 4.16 -13.61 21.31
C GLU A 181 4.34 -14.92 20.52
N PHE A 182 4.63 -14.83 19.22
CA PHE A 182 4.88 -16.00 18.37
C PHE A 182 6.12 -16.80 18.81
N ARG A 183 7.22 -16.11 19.17
CA ARG A 183 8.43 -16.75 19.71
C ARG A 183 8.16 -17.48 21.02
N SER A 184 7.43 -16.85 21.94
CA SER A 184 7.07 -17.44 23.23
C SER A 184 6.21 -18.70 23.07
N GLN A 185 5.22 -18.67 22.17
CA GLN A 185 4.40 -19.85 21.86
C GLN A 185 5.24 -21.01 21.29
N TYR A 186 6.18 -20.70 20.40
CA TYR A 186 7.09 -21.71 19.84
C TYR A 186 8.00 -22.33 20.91
N GLU A 187 8.56 -21.52 21.81
CA GLU A 187 9.41 -21.98 22.90
C GLU A 187 8.64 -22.90 23.87
N GLN A 188 7.40 -22.54 24.24
CA GLN A 188 6.53 -23.36 25.10
C GLN A 188 6.18 -24.69 24.44
N TYR A 189 5.87 -24.70 23.14
CA TYR A 189 5.67 -25.91 22.37
C TYR A 189 6.91 -26.82 22.40
N GLN A 190 8.10 -26.27 22.18
CA GLN A 190 9.35 -27.04 22.22
C GLN A 190 9.61 -27.66 23.60
N GLN A 191 9.29 -26.94 24.69
CA GLN A 191 9.38 -27.47 26.05
C GLN A 191 8.39 -28.62 26.28
N ALA A 192 7.13 -28.47 25.87
CA ALA A 192 6.13 -29.53 25.96
C ALA A 192 6.56 -30.79 25.21
N VAL A 193 7.07 -30.64 23.97
CA VAL A 193 7.59 -31.75 23.17
C VAL A 193 8.83 -32.40 23.80
N ALA A 194 9.70 -31.62 24.45
CA ALA A 194 10.87 -32.16 25.15
C ALA A 194 10.48 -33.02 26.36
N VAL A 195 9.50 -32.59 27.16
CA VAL A 195 8.98 -33.34 28.33
C VAL A 195 8.30 -34.64 27.89
N GLU A 196 7.52 -34.60 26.80
CA GLU A 196 6.90 -35.78 26.22
C GLU A 196 7.93 -36.77 25.65
N LYS A 197 8.97 -36.28 24.97
CA LYS A 197 10.10 -37.11 24.52
C LYS A 197 10.88 -37.73 25.67
N ALA A 198 10.91 -37.09 26.83
CA ALA A 198 11.46 -37.65 28.06
C ALA A 198 10.53 -38.64 28.78
N HIS A 199 9.41 -39.04 28.14
CA HIS A 199 8.37 -39.92 28.69
C HIS A 199 7.73 -39.44 30.00
N GLN A 200 7.81 -38.14 30.30
CA GLN A 200 7.14 -37.54 31.46
C GLN A 200 5.71 -37.11 31.09
N LYS A 201 4.80 -37.14 32.07
CA LYS A 201 3.43 -36.66 31.87
C LYS A 201 3.44 -35.14 31.73
N LEU A 202 2.90 -34.65 30.61
CA LEU A 202 2.66 -33.23 30.36
C LEU A 202 1.75 -32.62 31.43
N THR A 203 2.07 -31.41 31.88
CA THR A 203 1.14 -30.61 32.69
C THR A 203 -0.05 -30.14 31.84
N ALA A 204 -1.15 -29.76 32.49
CA ALA A 204 -2.34 -29.25 31.79
C ALA A 204 -2.03 -27.99 30.96
N GLU A 205 -1.08 -27.17 31.42
CA GLU A 205 -0.59 -25.98 30.72
C GLU A 205 0.23 -26.35 29.48
N GLN A 206 1.20 -27.25 29.60
CA GLN A 206 2.01 -27.74 28.47
C GLN A 206 1.17 -28.45 27.39
N LYS A 207 0.14 -29.18 27.80
CA LYS A 207 -0.80 -29.82 26.86
C LYS A 207 -1.57 -28.77 26.05
N LYS A 208 -2.02 -27.70 26.70
CA LYS A 208 -2.72 -26.59 26.06
C LYS A 208 -1.80 -25.81 25.10
N ASP A 209 -0.56 -25.56 25.48
CA ASP A 209 0.43 -24.87 24.63
C ASP A 209 0.78 -25.71 23.40
N LYS A 210 0.89 -27.03 23.58
CA LYS A 210 1.09 -27.98 22.48
C LYS A 210 -0.08 -27.97 21.50
N GLU A 211 -1.31 -28.09 22.00
CA GLU A 211 -2.53 -28.03 21.18
C GLU A 211 -2.66 -26.68 20.45
N ALA A 212 -2.28 -25.57 21.10
CA ALA A 212 -2.31 -24.24 20.50
C ALA A 212 -1.34 -24.12 19.31
N TRP A 213 -0.12 -24.62 19.45
CA TRP A 213 0.86 -24.59 18.37
C TRP A 213 0.55 -25.59 17.25
N GLU A 214 0.05 -26.79 17.58
CA GLU A 214 -0.41 -27.76 16.59
C GLU A 214 -1.57 -27.23 15.74
N LYS A 215 -2.46 -26.44 16.33
CA LYS A 215 -3.51 -25.74 15.58
C LYS A 215 -2.93 -24.75 14.58
N VAL A 216 -1.95 -23.94 15.00
CA VAL A 216 -1.23 -23.00 14.10
C VAL A 216 -0.54 -23.76 12.96
N ILE A 217 0.11 -24.89 13.23
CA ILE A 217 0.72 -25.74 12.19
C ILE A 217 -0.35 -26.26 11.22
N LYS A 218 -1.48 -26.75 11.74
CA LYS A 218 -2.56 -27.32 10.92
C LYS A 218 -3.19 -26.28 10.00
N GLU A 219 -3.37 -25.05 10.48
CA GLU A 219 -3.88 -23.92 9.69
C GLU A 219 -2.84 -23.40 8.68
N SER A 220 -1.54 -23.55 8.97
CA SER A 220 -0.45 -23.06 8.12
C SER A 220 0.00 -24.05 7.05
N LYS A 221 -0.34 -25.35 7.17
CA LYS A 221 -0.02 -26.36 6.15
C LYS A 221 -1.02 -26.25 4.99
N PRO A 222 -0.56 -26.01 3.75
CA PRO A 222 -1.43 -26.16 2.59
C PRO A 222 -1.88 -27.63 2.50
N ASP A 223 -3.17 -27.84 2.23
CA ASP A 223 -3.70 -29.19 2.02
C ASP A 223 -3.06 -29.79 0.76
N MET A 224 -2.14 -30.73 0.98
CA MET A 224 -1.33 -31.32 -0.09
C MET A 224 -2.16 -32.19 -1.04
N ASN A 225 -3.39 -32.56 -0.65
CA ASN A 225 -4.35 -33.30 -1.48
C ASN A 225 -5.26 -32.39 -2.30
N ALA A 226 -5.25 -31.07 -2.07
CA ALA A 226 -6.03 -30.09 -2.84
C ALA A 226 -5.27 -29.54 -4.07
N VAL A 227 -4.05 -30.01 -4.32
CA VAL A 227 -3.14 -29.54 -5.39
C VAL A 227 -2.87 -30.62 -6.44
N VAL A 228 -3.75 -31.63 -6.54
CA VAL A 228 -3.73 -32.64 -7.62
C VAL A 228 -4.84 -32.36 -8.62
#